data_AF-A0AA85GHX8-F1
#
_entry.id   AF-A0AA85GHX8-F1
#
_cell.length_a   1.000
_cell.length_b   1.000
_cell.length_c   1.000
_cell.angle_alpha   90.00
_cell.angle_beta   90.00
_cell.angle_gamma   90.00
#
_symmetry.space_group_name_H-M   'P 1'
#
loop_
_entity.id
_entity.type
_entity.pdbx_description
1 polymer ?
#
loop_
_entity_poly.entity_id
_entity_poly.type
_entity_poly.pdbx_seq_one_letter_code
_entity_poly.pdbx_strand_id
1 'polypeptide(L)'
;MKSTCLISAILPLSTLDEDFTGHLVYLEKLKLMKQNYRGIRRLRRDGNCFYRAFGFAYIEYLLNGKLIKEAGRFKKKCDECKDTLIANGYTQFTVEDFHEQVDDYELSFIS
;
A
#
# COMPACT_ATOMS: atom_id res chain seq x y z
N MET A 1 -16.83 -2.00 -19.29
CA MET A 1 -16.45 -2.43 -17.93
C MET A 1 -16.44 -1.21 -17.02
N LYS A 2 -17.11 -1.22 -15.86
CA LYS A 2 -16.97 -0.11 -14.89
C LYS A 2 -15.52 -0.08 -14.41
N SER A 3 -14.79 0.99 -14.73
CA SER A 3 -13.43 1.21 -14.22
C SER A 3 -13.54 1.41 -12.70
N THR A 4 -13.15 0.41 -11.92
CA THR A 4 -13.14 0.48 -10.46
C THR A 4 -11.87 1.22 -10.01
N CYS A 5 -11.92 2.08 -9.00
CA CYS A 5 -10.71 2.77 -8.50
C CYS A 5 -9.61 1.78 -8.08
N LEU A 6 -8.34 2.20 -8.14
CA LEU A 6 -7.21 1.36 -7.71
C LEU A 6 -7.27 1.08 -6.20
N ILE A 7 -7.62 2.09 -5.42
CA ILE A 7 -7.74 2.09 -3.97
C ILE A 7 -8.96 2.95 -3.61
N SER A 8 -9.85 2.44 -2.76
CA SER A 8 -11.02 3.21 -2.32
C SER A 8 -10.68 4.22 -1.20
N ALA A 9 -11.61 5.13 -0.94
CA ALA A 9 -11.70 5.79 0.36
C ALA A 9 -11.84 4.76 1.49
N ILE A 10 -11.64 5.19 2.74
CA ILE A 10 -11.94 4.34 3.90
C ILE A 10 -13.45 4.09 3.92
N LEU A 11 -13.83 2.81 3.93
CA LEU A 11 -15.20 2.36 4.01
C LEU A 11 -15.47 1.79 5.40
N PRO A 12 -16.72 1.87 5.90
CA PRO A 12 -17.12 1.14 7.10
C PRO A 12 -16.92 -0.37 6.94
N LEU A 13 -16.53 -1.05 8.02
CA LEU A 13 -16.41 -2.52 8.04
C LEU A 13 -17.75 -3.23 7.84
N SER A 14 -18.88 -2.55 8.03
CA SER A 14 -20.20 -3.10 7.70
C SER A 14 -20.37 -3.42 6.22
N THR A 15 -19.59 -2.78 5.33
CA THR A 15 -19.59 -3.14 3.90
C THR A 15 -19.10 -4.56 3.63
N LEU A 16 -18.49 -5.24 4.62
CA LEU A 16 -18.11 -6.65 4.52
C LEU A 16 -19.24 -7.59 4.96
N ASP A 17 -20.27 -7.12 5.66
CA ASP A 17 -21.37 -7.98 6.12
C ASP A 17 -22.10 -8.58 4.90
N GLU A 18 -22.35 -7.75 3.90
CA GLU A 18 -22.97 -8.15 2.63
C GLU A 18 -22.12 -9.21 1.91
N ASP A 19 -20.80 -9.02 1.84
CA ASP A 19 -19.85 -9.92 1.17
C ASP A 19 -19.82 -11.34 1.78
N PHE A 20 -20.13 -11.46 3.08
CA PHE A 20 -20.08 -12.73 3.82
C PHE A 20 -21.46 -13.23 4.25
N THR A 21 -22.53 -12.69 3.66
CA THR A 21 -23.89 -13.17 3.90
C THR A 21 -23.97 -14.67 3.63
N GLY A 22 -24.56 -15.43 4.56
CA GLY A 22 -24.66 -16.89 4.47
C GLY A 22 -23.42 -17.65 4.94
N HIS A 23 -22.34 -16.97 5.33
CA HIS A 23 -21.14 -17.61 5.87
C HIS A 23 -20.88 -17.25 7.34
N LEU A 24 -21.56 -17.96 8.24
CA LEU A 24 -21.57 -17.70 9.68
C LEU A 24 -20.17 -17.56 10.31
N VAL A 25 -19.23 -18.44 9.96
CA VAL A 25 -17.85 -18.41 10.48
C VAL A 25 -17.12 -17.11 10.11
N TYR A 26 -17.33 -16.58 8.91
CA TYR A 26 -16.72 -15.31 8.50
C TYR A 26 -17.40 -14.11 9.17
N LEU A 27 -18.72 -14.16 9.37
CA LEU A 27 -19.45 -13.12 10.09
C LEU A 27 -19.01 -13.04 11.56
N GLU A 28 -18.71 -14.16 12.21
CA GLU A 28 -18.13 -14.17 13.56
C GLU A 28 -16.75 -13.52 13.60
N LYS A 29 -15.86 -13.90 12.67
CA LYS A 29 -14.53 -13.26 12.55
C LYS A 29 -14.64 -11.76 12.30
N LEU A 30 -15.61 -11.33 11.48
CA LEU A 30 -15.85 -9.93 11.20
C LEU A 30 -16.33 -9.16 12.44
N LYS A 31 -17.14 -9.78 13.31
CA LYS A 31 -17.51 -9.18 14.62
C LYS A 31 -16.28 -8.88 15.47
N LEU A 32 -15.32 -9.80 15.55
CA LEU A 32 -14.05 -9.55 16.26
C LEU A 32 -13.22 -8.45 15.59
N MET A 33 -13.14 -8.44 14.25
CA MET A 33 -12.40 -7.38 13.54
C MET A 33 -12.99 -5.99 13.79
N LYS A 34 -14.32 -5.86 13.82
CA LYS A 34 -15.01 -4.59 14.08
C LYS A 34 -14.69 -3.96 15.44
N GLN A 35 -14.17 -4.73 16.40
CA GLN A 35 -13.75 -4.22 17.71
C GLN A 35 -12.38 -3.51 17.65
N ASN A 36 -11.51 -3.91 16.72
CA ASN A 36 -10.11 -3.47 16.68
C ASN A 36 -9.81 -2.55 15.49
N TYR A 37 -10.63 -2.57 14.45
CA TYR A 37 -10.38 -1.85 13.21
C TYR A 37 -11.52 -0.84 12.93
N ARG A 38 -11.15 0.34 12.42
CA ARG A 38 -12.09 1.46 12.19
C ARG A 38 -12.74 1.44 10.81
N GLY A 39 -12.13 0.76 9.85
CA GLY A 39 -12.56 0.75 8.46
C GLY A 39 -11.68 -0.10 7.58
N ILE A 40 -12.01 -0.15 6.30
CA ILE A 40 -11.28 -0.89 5.27
C ILE A 40 -11.16 -0.07 4.00
N ARG A 41 -10.03 -0.17 3.30
CA ARG A 41 -9.91 0.28 1.91
C ARG A 41 -9.96 -0.95 1.00
N ARG A 42 -10.83 -0.92 -0.01
CA ARG A 42 -10.90 -1.94 -1.05
C ARG A 42 -9.88 -1.62 -2.13
N LEU A 43 -9.29 -2.68 -2.69
CA LEU A 43 -8.28 -2.60 -3.74
C LEU A 43 -8.82 -3.24 -5.02
N ARG A 44 -8.41 -2.70 -6.17
CA ARG A 44 -8.68 -3.35 -7.46
C ARG A 44 -8.05 -4.75 -7.48
N ARG A 45 -8.81 -5.75 -7.92
CA ARG A 45 -8.40 -7.16 -8.01
C ARG A 45 -7.75 -7.43 -9.38
N ASP A 46 -6.56 -6.89 -9.59
CA ASP A 46 -5.84 -6.92 -10.89
C ASP A 46 -4.46 -7.62 -10.81
N GLY A 47 -4.26 -8.50 -9.83
CA GLY A 47 -2.98 -9.18 -9.58
C GLY A 47 -1.96 -8.34 -8.81
N ASN A 48 -2.15 -7.02 -8.71
CA ASN A 48 -1.23 -6.12 -8.01
C ASN A 48 -1.72 -5.73 -6.60
N CYS A 49 -2.78 -6.37 -6.11
CA CYS A 49 -3.45 -5.96 -4.87
C CYS A 49 -2.54 -6.00 -3.64
N PHE A 50 -1.64 -6.98 -3.52
CA PHE A 50 -0.69 -7.04 -2.40
C PHE A 50 0.27 -5.84 -2.39
N TYR A 51 0.99 -5.62 -3.49
CA TYR A 51 1.94 -4.50 -3.62
C TYR A 51 1.23 -3.16 -3.43
N ARG A 52 0.01 -3.03 -3.96
CA ARG A 52 -0.82 -1.84 -3.82
C ARG A 52 -1.27 -1.60 -2.37
N ALA A 53 -1.67 -2.65 -1.64
CA ALA A 53 -2.04 -2.55 -0.23
C ALA A 53 -0.86 -2.09 0.61
N PHE A 54 0.28 -2.77 0.44
CA PHE A 54 1.49 -2.52 1.19
C PHE A 54 2.03 -1.12 0.90
N GLY A 55 2.25 -0.78 -0.38
CA GLY A 55 2.81 0.51 -0.77
C GLY A 55 1.98 1.68 -0.25
N PHE A 56 0.64 1.62 -0.43
CA PHE A 56 -0.23 2.68 0.07
C PHE A 56 -0.24 2.79 1.59
N ALA A 57 -0.42 1.67 2.30
CA ALA A 57 -0.47 1.68 3.76
C ALA A 57 0.84 2.14 4.39
N TYR A 58 1.97 1.77 3.80
CA TYR A 58 3.29 2.17 4.30
C TYR A 58 3.57 3.65 4.05
N ILE A 59 3.24 4.17 2.85
CA ILE A 59 3.37 5.61 2.56
C ILE A 59 2.41 6.43 3.45
N GLU A 60 1.15 6.00 3.61
CA GLU A 60 0.18 6.65 4.50
C GLU A 60 0.66 6.68 5.95
N TYR A 61 1.30 5.61 6.43
CA TYR A 61 1.92 5.54 7.75
C TYR A 61 3.05 6.55 7.92
N LEU A 62 3.97 6.63 6.95
CA LEU A 62 5.09 7.57 6.99
C LEU A 62 4.59 9.03 6.98
N LEU A 63 3.62 9.36 6.10
CA LEU A 63 3.09 10.72 5.94
C LEU A 63 2.31 11.18 7.17
N ASN A 64 1.36 10.37 7.63
CA ASN A 64 0.51 10.74 8.76
C ASN A 64 1.30 10.82 10.08
N GLY A 65 2.32 9.97 10.23
CA GLY A 65 3.21 10.00 11.39
C GLY A 65 4.32 11.06 11.30
N LYS A 66 4.48 11.75 10.16
CA LYS A 66 5.61 12.67 9.87
C LYS A 66 6.97 12.04 10.21
N LEU A 67 7.13 10.77 9.83
CA LEU A 67 8.25 9.93 10.27
C LEU A 67 9.48 10.12 9.38
N ILE A 68 10.07 11.32 9.39
CA ILE A 68 11.18 11.71 8.50
C ILE A 68 12.37 10.74 8.58
N LYS A 69 12.73 10.28 9.78
CA LYS A 69 13.83 9.31 9.96
C LYS A 69 13.53 7.96 9.31
N GLU A 70 12.29 7.50 9.41
CA GLU A 70 11.85 6.22 8.83
C GLU A 70 11.74 6.32 7.32
N ALA A 71 11.27 7.47 6.80
CA ALA A 71 11.25 7.78 5.39
C ALA A 71 12.66 7.77 4.81
N GLY A 72 13.64 8.41 5.46
CA GLY A 72 15.04 8.36 5.05
C GLY A 72 15.63 6.94 5.07
N ARG A 73 15.27 6.11 6.06
CA ARG A 73 15.69 4.69 6.07
C ARG A 73 15.05 3.89 4.93
N PHE A 74 13.79 4.14 4.62
CA PHE A 74 13.10 3.51 3.50
C PHE A 74 13.74 3.90 2.17
N LYS A 75 13.99 5.19 1.95
CA LYS A 75 14.67 5.70 0.76
C LYS A 75 16.04 5.04 0.55
N LYS A 76 16.86 5.01 1.61
CA LYS A 76 18.15 4.31 1.58
C LYS A 76 18.01 2.84 1.15
N LYS A 77 16.97 2.15 1.62
CA LYS A 77 16.71 0.75 1.22
C LYS A 77 16.28 0.63 -0.23
N CYS A 78 15.53 1.59 -0.77
CA CYS A 78 15.21 1.65 -2.20
C CYS A 78 16.46 1.88 -3.04
N ASP A 79 17.37 2.78 -2.63
CA ASP A 79 18.65 3.01 -3.31
C ASP A 79 19.51 1.73 -3.35
N GLU A 80 19.67 1.06 -2.20
CA GLU A 80 20.39 -0.22 -2.12
C GLU A 80 19.75 -1.30 -3.00
N CYS A 81 18.41 -1.32 -3.10
CA CYS A 81 17.67 -2.26 -3.94
C CYS A 81 17.92 -2.00 -5.43
N LYS A 82 17.87 -0.73 -5.87
CA LYS A 82 18.20 -0.33 -7.24
C LYS A 82 19.61 -0.82 -7.60
N ASP A 83 20.59 -0.50 -6.78
CA ASP A 83 21.99 -0.87 -7.03
C ASP A 83 22.15 -2.39 -7.11
N THR A 84 21.44 -3.13 -6.25
CA THR A 84 21.42 -4.60 -6.27
C THR A 84 20.81 -5.14 -7.57
N LEU A 85 19.70 -4.58 -8.06
CA LEU A 85 19.08 -5.02 -9.30
C LEU A 85 20.02 -4.81 -10.50
N ILE A 86 20.64 -3.63 -10.58
CA ILE A 86 21.61 -3.33 -11.64
C ILE A 86 22.80 -4.30 -11.58
N ALA A 87 23.35 -4.55 -10.39
CA ALA A 87 24.46 -5.49 -10.20
C ALA A 87 24.10 -6.93 -10.59
N ASN A 88 22.81 -7.29 -10.55
CA ASN A 88 22.31 -8.61 -10.96
C ASN A 88 21.82 -8.65 -12.42
N GLY A 89 22.18 -7.66 -13.24
CA GLY A 89 21.95 -7.68 -14.69
C GLY A 89 20.59 -7.14 -15.14
N TYR A 90 19.83 -6.50 -14.27
CA TYR A 90 18.64 -5.75 -14.70
C TYR A 90 19.07 -4.48 -15.44
N THR A 91 18.32 -4.10 -16.48
CA THR A 91 18.63 -2.94 -17.32
C THR A 91 18.56 -1.64 -16.52
N GLN A 92 19.68 -0.95 -16.38
CA GLN A 92 19.82 0.28 -15.59
C GLN A 92 18.71 1.30 -15.87
N PHE A 93 18.55 1.72 -17.12
CA PHE A 93 17.55 2.71 -17.52
C PHE A 93 16.13 2.34 -17.03
N THR A 94 15.74 1.06 -17.14
CA THR A 94 14.40 0.63 -16.70
C THR A 94 14.25 0.63 -15.18
N VAL A 95 15.31 0.31 -14.44
CA VAL A 95 15.26 0.30 -12.96
C VAL A 95 15.28 1.72 -12.43
N GLU A 96 16.04 2.61 -13.05
CA GLU A 96 16.09 4.04 -12.71
C GLU A 96 14.73 4.70 -12.91
N ASP A 97 14.05 4.47 -14.05
CA ASP A 97 12.69 4.99 -14.30
C ASP A 97 11.68 4.63 -13.18
N PHE A 98 11.76 3.41 -12.62
CA PHE A 98 10.91 3.01 -11.50
C PHE A 98 11.35 3.60 -10.17
N HIS A 99 12.67 3.76 -9.97
CA HIS A 99 13.22 4.26 -8.71
C HIS A 99 13.03 5.76 -8.54
N GLU A 100 13.14 6.55 -9.62
CA GLU A 100 12.90 8.00 -9.60
C GLU A 100 11.52 8.37 -9.04
N GLN A 101 10.53 7.49 -9.22
CA GLN A 101 9.20 7.69 -8.62
C GLN A 101 9.24 7.74 -7.09
N VAL A 102 10.18 7.05 -6.44
CA VAL A 102 10.36 7.08 -4.97
C VAL A 102 10.94 8.41 -4.51
N ASP A 103 11.80 9.01 -5.33
CA ASP A 103 12.56 10.23 -5.02
C ASP A 103 11.64 11.45 -5.02
N ASP A 104 10.68 11.49 -5.94
CA ASP A 104 9.64 12.52 -6.00
C ASP A 104 8.80 12.58 -4.71
N TYR A 105 8.61 11.45 -4.02
CA TYR A 105 7.87 11.44 -2.75
C TYR A 105 8.67 12.08 -1.60
N GLU A 106 10.01 12.05 -1.63
CA GLU A 106 10.84 12.64 -0.56
C GLU A 106 10.63 14.16 -0.44
N LEU A 107 10.43 14.84 -1.57
CA LEU A 107 10.09 16.26 -1.60
C LEU A 107 8.79 16.58 -0.85
N SER A 108 7.81 15.67 -0.88
CA SER A 108 6.53 15.82 -0.17
C SER A 108 6.63 15.62 1.35
N PHE A 109 7.72 15.02 1.86
CA PHE A 109 7.98 14.89 3.29
C PHE A 109 8.72 16.10 3.89
N ILE A 110 9.36 16.92 3.04
CA ILE A 110 10.20 18.05 3.45
C ILE A 110 9.45 19.39 3.26
N SER A 111 8.47 19.46 2.35
CA SER A 111 7.56 20.62 2.16
C SER A 111 6.41 20.65 3.16
#